data_AF-A0A6G3SGZ3-F1
#
_entry.id   AF-A0A6G3SGZ3-F1
#
_cell.length_a   1.000
_cell.length_b   1.000
_cell.length_c   1.000
_cell.angle_alpha   90.00
_cell.angle_beta   90.00
_cell.angle_gamma   90.00
#
_symmetry.space_group_name_H-M   'P 1'
#
loop_
_entity.id
_entity.type
_entity.pdbx_description
1 polymer ?
#
loop_
_entity_poly.entity_id
_entity_poly.type
_entity_poly.pdbx_seq_one_letter_code
_entity_poly.pdbx_strand_id
1 'polypeptide(L)'
;MAHITKGANTAVPTAQLRVAVCRQDLPGAPVVDASALLLDAAGKVRGDADLVFYNQPAHPSGAVRHTGTAQGGGLLAEWLELDLPRLEPAVERVVIAGSCDGGVFGQVPGLSVQALAPDGAVVAHYAVNDASSETAFVLGEFYRRAGAWKFRAVGQGYASGLAGLATDFGIAVDEPAPQPQAAAPAPHIQHTAPAPHAAPVHDAVPLQHTAPVHDTVPPQDAVPYTFGPEFPPYTQRGRGNGVVTVDAPLPPGPVLVEAWHHGGGYFGAHTLDRRNKEDELLFNSTLRDFRGRCLVRPPQDRPLRLRVEADGDWTVLVQPLSVARHLGAGPLQGYGPEVVARTGPAADLDVDYAGDEDGGGYFGLKSLEAKALSDPDAYDLLVNDTDRLRQTVPLPDGPLLLVLEADGPWQLTARPLPLLDGPAAQDAGAWTGRGDKVVTLTNPAPGHPALLEYSFGDDRGFAAPRVTLLDEYDDEEPFLESTRHGSRGRTVVFRAGEPQVRLRVEHPGDWRLGLLPITQVPPLTGAAEGRGSAVLR
;
A
#
# COMPACT_ATOMS: atom_id res chain seq x y z
N MET A 1 29.87 -4.59 3.44
CA MET A 1 29.02 -3.50 3.95
C MET A 1 27.59 -3.80 3.55
N ALA A 2 26.66 -3.86 4.50
CA ALA A 2 25.24 -4.05 4.18
C ALA A 2 24.63 -2.68 3.82
N HIS A 3 24.85 -2.25 2.58
CA HIS A 3 24.07 -1.15 1.99
C HIS A 3 22.64 -1.64 1.80
N ILE A 4 21.69 -0.89 2.36
CA ILE A 4 20.26 -1.17 2.23
C ILE A 4 19.58 0.05 1.61
N THR A 5 18.57 -0.20 0.78
CA THR A 5 17.76 0.84 0.12
C THR A 5 16.56 1.20 0.98
N LYS A 6 15.90 2.31 0.67
CA LYS A 6 14.63 2.72 1.29
C LYS A 6 13.64 1.54 1.31
N GLY A 7 12.99 1.29 2.44
CA GLY A 7 12.09 0.16 2.68
C GLY A 7 12.77 -1.16 3.03
N ALA A 8 14.02 -1.39 2.61
CA ALA A 8 14.75 -2.61 2.92
C ALA A 8 15.11 -2.71 4.41
N ASN A 9 15.28 -3.94 4.89
CA ASN A 9 15.62 -4.19 6.29
C ASN A 9 16.66 -5.30 6.44
N THR A 10 17.40 -5.26 7.55
CA THR A 10 18.43 -6.24 7.89
C THR A 10 18.36 -6.58 9.38
N ALA A 11 18.80 -7.79 9.74
CA ALA A 11 18.95 -8.16 11.14
C ALA A 11 20.11 -7.38 11.78
N VAL A 12 19.98 -7.03 13.06
CA VAL A 12 21.06 -6.38 13.82
C VAL A 12 21.50 -7.27 14.99
N PRO A 13 22.78 -7.23 15.38
CA PRO A 13 23.26 -8.06 16.48
C PRO A 13 22.64 -7.65 17.81
N THR A 14 22.53 -8.60 18.72
CA THR A 14 22.10 -8.40 20.11
C THR A 14 23.26 -7.81 20.92
N ALA A 15 23.65 -6.58 20.59
CA ALA A 15 24.75 -5.84 21.23
C ALA A 15 24.44 -4.35 21.23
N GLN A 16 25.25 -3.56 21.95
CA GLN A 16 25.19 -2.11 21.85
C GLN A 16 25.59 -1.68 20.44
N LEU A 17 24.75 -0.87 19.80
CA LEU A 17 24.98 -0.30 18.49
C LEU A 17 25.35 1.17 18.62
N ARG A 18 26.21 1.64 17.72
CA ARG A 18 26.43 3.06 17.48
C ARG A 18 25.75 3.43 16.18
N VAL A 19 24.88 4.43 16.21
CA VAL A 19 24.16 4.91 15.04
C VAL A 19 24.68 6.30 14.70
N ALA A 20 25.06 6.50 13.44
CA ALA A 20 25.54 7.78 12.93
C ALA A 20 24.57 8.30 11.88
N VAL A 21 24.10 9.53 12.03
CA VAL A 21 23.46 10.31 10.96
C VAL A 21 24.55 11.18 10.34
N CYS A 22 24.95 10.84 9.13
CA CYS A 22 26.10 11.44 8.45
C CYS A 22 25.66 12.41 7.37
N ARG A 23 26.45 13.46 7.15
CA ARG A 23 26.36 14.39 6.02
C ARG A 23 27.74 14.89 5.61
N GLN A 24 27.86 15.45 4.41
CA GLN A 24 29.08 16.14 4.00
C GLN A 24 29.25 17.46 4.76
N ASP A 25 30.50 17.75 5.09
CA ASP A 25 30.92 19.00 5.71
C ASP A 25 31.18 20.06 4.63
N LEU A 26 30.11 20.67 4.12
CA LEU A 26 30.17 21.73 3.13
C LEU A 26 29.78 23.08 3.74
N PRO A 27 30.51 24.17 3.44
CA PRO A 27 30.12 25.51 3.86
C PRO A 27 28.72 25.88 3.38
N GLY A 28 27.88 26.34 4.30
CA GLY A 28 26.50 26.76 3.98
C GLY A 28 25.49 25.61 3.84
N ALA A 29 25.90 24.36 4.02
CA ALA A 29 24.96 23.25 4.12
C ALA A 29 24.16 23.37 5.44
N PRO A 30 22.86 23.02 5.45
CA PRO A 30 22.06 23.04 6.66
C PRO A 30 22.61 22.17 7.78
N VAL A 31 22.31 22.54 9.02
CA VAL A 31 22.66 21.75 10.20
C VAL A 31 21.61 20.64 10.35
N VAL A 32 22.08 19.43 10.66
CA VAL A 32 21.20 18.28 10.89
C VAL A 32 21.43 17.79 12.31
N ASP A 33 20.37 17.78 13.10
CA ASP A 33 20.36 17.21 14.45
C ASP A 33 19.67 15.85 14.43
N ALA A 34 20.31 14.84 15.04
CA ALA A 34 19.73 13.50 15.14
C ALA A 34 18.93 13.33 16.44
N SER A 35 17.86 12.57 16.36
CA SER A 35 17.04 12.17 17.50
C SER A 35 16.63 10.71 17.41
N ALA A 36 16.34 10.12 18.56
CA ALA A 36 15.77 8.79 18.69
C ALA A 36 14.44 8.85 19.42
N LEU A 37 13.39 8.28 18.83
CA LEU A 37 12.06 8.18 19.43
C LEU A 37 11.81 6.72 19.80
N LEU A 38 11.55 6.45 21.08
CA LEU A 38 11.22 5.13 21.58
C LEU A 38 9.70 4.97 21.55
N LEU A 39 9.21 4.01 20.77
CA LEU A 39 7.78 3.85 20.51
C LEU A 39 7.25 2.56 21.12
N ASP A 40 6.03 2.66 21.64
CA ASP A 40 5.24 1.53 22.10
C ASP A 40 4.57 0.77 20.93
N ALA A 41 3.77 -0.25 21.26
CA ALA A 41 3.02 -1.05 20.30
C ALA A 41 1.98 -0.26 19.49
N ALA A 42 1.56 0.92 19.96
CA ALA A 42 0.67 1.83 19.24
C ALA A 42 1.44 2.79 18.33
N GLY A 43 2.77 2.67 18.25
CA GLY A 43 3.62 3.54 17.44
C GLY A 43 3.78 4.94 18.02
N LYS A 44 3.55 5.14 19.32
CA LYS A 44 3.63 6.45 19.98
C LYS A 44 4.70 6.46 21.07
N VAL A 45 5.24 7.64 21.37
CA VAL A 45 6.04 7.85 22.58
C VAL A 45 5.15 7.76 23.81
N ARG A 46 5.66 7.22 24.92
CA ARG A 46 4.89 7.10 26.18
C ARG A 46 4.96 8.38 27.02
N GLY A 47 5.87 9.28 26.66
CA GLY A 47 6.07 10.61 27.24
C GLY A 47 7.41 11.19 26.80
N ASP A 48 7.73 12.40 27.24
CA ASP A 48 8.90 13.14 26.77
C ASP A 48 10.23 12.41 26.99
N ALA A 49 10.31 11.55 28.01
CA ALA A 49 11.48 10.73 28.30
C ALA A 49 11.88 9.81 27.14
N ASP A 50 10.92 9.39 26.30
CA ASP A 50 11.11 8.52 25.13
C ASP A 50 11.66 9.26 23.90
N LEU A 51 11.86 10.58 24.00
CA LEU A 51 12.56 11.38 23.00
C LEU A 51 14.00 11.65 23.45
N VAL A 52 14.98 11.10 22.73
CA VAL A 52 16.41 11.32 22.98
C VAL A 52 17.00 12.18 21.88
N PHE A 53 17.60 13.31 22.25
CA PHE A 53 18.20 14.29 21.33
C PHE A 53 19.21 15.15 22.09
N TYR A 54 19.86 16.11 21.45
CA TYR A 54 20.96 16.87 22.08
C TYR A 54 20.60 17.52 23.44
N ASN A 55 19.37 18.04 23.62
CA ASN A 55 18.94 18.70 24.87
C ASN A 55 18.41 17.70 25.93
N GLN A 56 18.11 16.47 25.51
CA GLN A 56 17.77 15.35 26.38
C GLN A 56 18.59 14.12 25.98
N PRO A 57 19.90 14.09 26.29
CA PRO A 57 20.86 13.21 25.63
C PRO A 57 20.83 11.76 26.12
N ALA A 58 19.94 11.39 27.04
CA ALA A 58 19.85 10.03 27.54
C ALA A 58 18.42 9.67 27.93
N HIS A 59 17.96 8.49 27.48
CA HIS A 59 16.75 7.88 27.98
C HIS A 59 16.96 7.38 29.43
N PRO A 60 15.97 7.46 30.34
CA PRO A 60 16.11 7.07 31.74
C PRO A 60 16.58 5.61 31.97
N SER A 61 16.25 4.69 31.07
CA SER A 61 16.73 3.29 31.14
C SER A 61 18.24 3.14 30.90
N GLY A 62 18.87 4.18 30.33
CA GLY A 62 20.26 4.17 29.87
C GLY A 62 20.46 3.41 28.56
N ALA A 63 19.40 2.90 27.92
CA ALA A 63 19.49 2.10 26.70
C ALA A 63 19.69 2.94 25.43
N VAL A 64 19.34 4.23 25.44
CA VAL A 64 19.52 5.11 24.28
C VAL A 64 20.18 6.41 24.73
N ARG A 65 21.23 6.84 24.03
CA ARG A 65 21.94 8.09 24.31
C ARG A 65 22.32 8.84 23.05
N HIS A 66 22.25 10.16 23.08
CA HIS A 66 22.88 11.06 22.13
C HIS A 66 24.29 11.40 22.60
N THR A 67 25.29 11.18 21.76
CA THR A 67 26.71 11.39 22.11
C THR A 67 27.36 12.56 21.40
N GLY A 68 26.59 13.26 20.55
CA GLY A 68 26.98 14.52 19.93
C GLY A 68 27.58 14.35 18.54
N THR A 69 28.02 15.47 17.99
CA THR A 69 28.58 15.57 16.65
C THR A 69 30.07 15.22 16.65
N ALA A 70 30.52 14.49 15.63
CA ALA A 70 31.93 14.32 15.33
C ALA A 70 32.21 14.65 13.85
N GLN A 71 33.40 15.18 13.57
CA GLN A 71 33.85 15.54 12.22
C GLN A 71 35.08 14.71 11.85
N GLY A 72 35.14 14.24 10.61
CA GLY A 72 36.32 13.53 10.09
C GLY A 72 36.19 13.19 8.61
N GLY A 73 37.28 13.32 7.85
CA GLY A 73 37.32 12.92 6.44
C GLY A 73 36.36 13.70 5.52
N GLY A 74 35.99 14.93 5.87
CA GLY A 74 35.01 15.73 5.12
C GLY A 74 33.55 15.36 5.41
N LEU A 75 33.29 14.55 6.43
CA LEU A 75 31.96 14.19 6.90
C LEU A 75 31.72 14.73 8.32
N LEU A 76 30.48 15.12 8.58
CA LEU A 76 29.93 15.38 9.91
C LEU A 76 28.96 14.24 10.25
N ALA A 77 29.01 13.77 11.49
CA ALA A 77 28.15 12.70 11.98
C ALA A 77 27.58 13.03 13.36
N GLU A 78 26.25 13.02 13.48
CA GLU A 78 25.55 13.01 14.78
C GLU A 78 25.44 11.57 15.29
N TRP A 79 25.87 11.34 16.52
CA TRP A 79 25.98 10.00 17.08
C TRP A 79 24.92 9.69 18.15
N LEU A 80 24.34 8.50 18.00
CA LEU A 80 23.46 7.86 18.97
C LEU A 80 24.07 6.51 19.40
N GLU A 81 23.87 6.13 20.65
CA GLU A 81 24.20 4.80 21.20
C GLU A 81 22.91 4.08 21.59
N LEU A 82 22.72 2.85 21.13
CA LEU A 82 21.51 2.05 21.35
C LEU A 82 21.86 0.66 21.90
N ASP A 83 21.43 0.36 23.11
CA ASP A 83 21.45 -0.96 23.74
C ASP A 83 20.05 -1.59 23.63
N LEU A 84 19.74 -2.08 22.43
CA LEU A 84 18.44 -2.65 22.09
C LEU A 84 17.99 -3.83 22.99
N PRO A 85 18.89 -4.70 23.49
CA PRO A 85 18.54 -5.74 24.46
C PRO A 85 18.10 -5.19 25.82
N ARG A 86 18.55 -4.00 26.21
CA ARG A 86 18.22 -3.37 27.50
C ARG A 86 16.91 -2.57 27.48
N LEU A 87 16.33 -2.34 26.29
CA LEU A 87 15.04 -1.69 26.15
C LEU A 87 13.91 -2.50 26.79
N GLU A 88 13.03 -1.82 27.53
CA GLU A 88 11.91 -2.47 28.19
C GLU A 88 11.00 -3.20 27.16
N PRO A 89 10.26 -4.24 27.57
CA PRO A 89 9.34 -4.94 26.68
C PRO A 89 8.30 -4.04 26.01
N ALA A 90 7.92 -2.94 26.68
CA ALA A 90 6.96 -1.97 26.17
C ALA A 90 7.49 -1.11 25.01
N VAL A 91 8.80 -1.11 24.73
CA VAL A 91 9.37 -0.44 23.55
C VAL A 91 9.50 -1.47 22.43
N GLU A 92 8.75 -1.27 21.36
CA GLU A 92 8.73 -2.17 20.20
C GLU A 92 9.53 -1.63 19.03
N ARG A 93 9.66 -0.30 18.94
CA ARG A 93 10.40 0.39 17.88
C ARG A 93 11.27 1.52 18.44
N VAL A 94 12.40 1.77 17.81
CA VAL A 94 13.23 2.98 18.01
C VAL A 94 13.43 3.64 16.66
N VAL A 95 12.78 4.78 16.45
CA VAL A 95 12.88 5.57 15.22
C VAL A 95 14.08 6.50 15.29
N ILE A 96 14.87 6.55 14.23
CA ILE A 96 15.99 7.49 14.05
C ILE A 96 15.51 8.60 13.12
N ALA A 97 15.36 9.79 13.69
CA ALA A 97 14.89 10.97 12.99
C ALA A 97 15.98 12.05 12.93
N GLY A 98 15.88 12.92 11.94
CA GLY A 98 16.70 14.11 11.78
C GLY A 98 15.82 15.34 11.64
N SER A 99 16.27 16.46 12.19
CA SER A 99 15.71 17.79 11.91
C SER A 99 16.75 18.68 11.28
N CYS A 100 16.31 19.53 10.36
CA CYS A 100 17.15 20.46 9.62
C CYS A 100 16.99 21.87 10.19
N ASP A 101 18.10 22.54 10.52
CA ASP A 101 18.13 23.95 10.88
C ASP A 101 18.88 24.76 9.80
N GLY A 102 18.31 25.92 9.46
CA GLY A 102 18.85 26.81 8.42
C GLY A 102 18.59 26.37 6.97
N GLY A 103 17.72 25.38 6.72
CA GLY A 103 17.36 24.95 5.36
C GLY A 103 16.49 23.69 5.31
N VAL A 104 16.50 23.00 4.17
CA VAL A 104 15.74 21.75 3.91
C VAL A 104 16.68 20.58 3.65
N PHE A 105 16.22 19.34 3.84
CA PHE A 105 17.07 18.16 3.67
C PHE A 105 17.59 17.95 2.24
N GLY A 106 16.89 18.43 1.21
CA GLY A 106 17.40 18.42 -0.17
C GLY A 106 18.64 19.29 -0.39
N GLN A 107 18.99 20.16 0.56
CA GLN A 107 20.23 20.95 0.56
C GLN A 107 21.35 20.31 1.37
N VAL A 108 21.11 19.15 2.00
CA VAL A 108 22.08 18.43 2.83
C VAL A 108 22.79 17.36 1.98
N PRO A 109 24.05 17.58 1.58
CA PRO A 109 24.73 16.65 0.70
C PRO A 109 25.21 15.41 1.44
N GLY A 110 25.06 14.24 0.82
CA GLY A 110 25.55 12.97 1.36
C GLY A 110 24.87 12.53 2.66
N LEU A 111 23.60 12.89 2.84
CA LEU A 111 22.80 12.46 3.98
C LEU A 111 22.72 10.92 4.03
N SER A 112 23.03 10.33 5.17
CA SER A 112 22.94 8.88 5.37
C SER A 112 22.77 8.53 6.84
N VAL A 113 22.28 7.32 7.11
CA VAL A 113 22.27 6.71 8.44
C VAL A 113 23.07 5.41 8.41
N GLN A 114 23.91 5.21 9.42
CA GLN A 114 24.74 4.02 9.57
C GLN A 114 24.59 3.43 10.97
N ALA A 115 24.37 2.13 11.07
CA ALA A 115 24.40 1.39 12.32
C ALA A 115 25.67 0.54 12.39
N LEU A 116 26.44 0.69 13.46
CA LEU A 116 27.72 0.03 13.69
C LEU A 116 27.63 -0.87 14.92
N ALA A 117 28.24 -2.05 14.82
CA ALA A 117 28.46 -2.95 15.94
C ALA A 117 29.61 -2.46 16.84
N PRO A 118 29.78 -3.02 18.05
CA PRO A 118 30.83 -2.58 18.99
C PRO A 118 32.26 -2.66 18.44
N ASP A 119 32.51 -3.59 17.51
CA ASP A 119 33.80 -3.76 16.83
C ASP A 119 34.03 -2.76 15.68
N GLY A 120 33.06 -1.88 15.42
CA GLY A 120 33.09 -0.91 14.33
C GLY A 120 32.59 -1.45 12.99
N ALA A 121 32.11 -2.70 12.92
CA ALA A 121 31.54 -3.24 11.70
C ALA A 121 30.22 -2.55 11.34
N VAL A 122 30.07 -2.11 10.10
CA VAL A 122 28.82 -1.53 9.59
C VAL A 122 27.78 -2.62 9.36
N VAL A 123 26.73 -2.60 10.18
CA VAL A 123 25.62 -3.55 10.18
C VAL A 123 24.52 -3.12 9.22
N ALA A 124 24.30 -1.81 9.09
CA ALA A 124 23.39 -1.23 8.11
C ALA A 124 23.92 0.13 7.67
N HIS A 125 23.78 0.42 6.38
CA HIS A 125 24.05 1.74 5.80
C HIS A 125 22.91 2.07 4.84
N TYR A 126 22.24 3.19 5.06
CA TYR A 126 21.25 3.75 4.14
C TYR A 126 21.62 5.18 3.76
N ALA A 127 21.80 5.42 2.47
CA ALA A 127 22.03 6.75 1.91
C ALA A 127 20.70 7.34 1.45
N VAL A 128 20.41 8.57 1.88
CA VAL A 128 19.22 9.32 1.50
C VAL A 128 19.57 10.17 0.28
N ASN A 129 18.95 9.83 -0.85
CA ASN A 129 19.20 10.50 -2.13
C ASN A 129 17.93 11.20 -2.67
N ASP A 130 16.81 11.05 -1.98
CA ASP A 130 15.46 11.47 -2.37
C ASP A 130 14.87 12.55 -1.44
N ALA A 131 15.70 13.17 -0.60
CA ALA A 131 15.26 14.29 0.23
C ALA A 131 15.06 15.56 -0.59
N SER A 132 14.02 16.32 -0.29
CA SER A 132 13.58 17.49 -1.06
C SER A 132 13.35 18.71 -0.15
N SER A 133 12.11 19.14 0.00
CA SER A 133 11.68 20.35 0.71
C SER A 133 11.46 20.15 2.21
N GLU A 134 11.75 18.96 2.75
CA GLU A 134 11.37 18.61 4.11
C GLU A 134 12.37 19.16 5.14
N THR A 135 11.86 19.50 6.32
CA THR A 135 12.66 20.05 7.43
C THR A 135 12.77 19.09 8.62
N ALA A 136 11.98 18.00 8.61
CA ALA A 136 12.16 16.84 9.47
C ALA A 136 12.14 15.56 8.63
N PHE A 137 12.83 14.52 9.08
CA PHE A 137 13.03 13.31 8.29
C PHE A 137 13.17 12.08 9.19
N VAL A 138 12.50 10.99 8.85
CA VAL A 138 12.71 9.68 9.47
C VAL A 138 13.66 8.88 8.57
N LEU A 139 14.90 8.70 9.04
CA LEU A 139 15.94 8.04 8.27
C LEU A 139 15.78 6.52 8.30
N GLY A 140 15.46 5.99 9.47
CA GLY A 140 15.30 4.55 9.66
C GLY A 140 14.77 4.22 11.04
N GLU A 141 14.61 2.93 11.30
CA GLU A 141 14.10 2.46 12.58
C GLU A 141 14.63 1.09 12.94
N PHE A 142 14.75 0.86 14.24
CA PHE A 142 14.93 -0.47 14.82
C PHE A 142 13.57 -0.99 15.25
N TYR A 143 13.23 -2.22 14.93
CA TYR A 143 11.97 -2.84 15.33
C TYR A 143 12.16 -4.31 15.73
N ARG A 144 11.32 -4.79 16.64
CA ARG A 144 11.31 -6.21 17.05
C ARG A 144 10.40 -7.01 16.12
N ARG A 145 10.91 -8.14 15.60
CA ARG A 145 10.11 -9.13 14.87
C ARG A 145 10.53 -10.53 15.31
N ALA A 146 9.57 -11.33 15.77
CA ALA A 146 9.81 -12.69 16.28
C ALA A 146 10.95 -12.77 17.34
N GLY A 147 11.02 -11.78 18.24
CA GLY A 147 12.01 -11.73 19.32
C GLY A 147 13.40 -11.23 18.90
N ALA A 148 13.64 -10.94 17.62
CA ALA A 148 14.89 -10.37 17.12
C ALA A 148 14.71 -8.90 16.71
N TRP A 149 15.75 -8.09 16.94
CA TRP A 149 15.80 -6.72 16.44
C TRP A 149 16.27 -6.69 14.98
N LYS A 150 15.64 -5.82 14.20
CA LYS A 150 16.00 -5.53 12.80
C LYS A 150 16.07 -4.02 12.60
N PHE A 151 16.88 -3.58 11.65
CA PHE A 151 16.90 -2.20 11.18
C PHE A 151 16.20 -2.10 9.82
N ARG A 152 15.32 -1.11 9.63
CA ARG A 152 14.65 -0.78 8.36
C ARG A 152 15.04 0.64 7.95
N ALA A 153 15.44 0.81 6.70
CA ALA A 153 15.58 2.13 6.08
C ALA A 153 14.18 2.67 5.76
N VAL A 154 13.85 3.89 6.19
CA VAL A 154 12.50 4.46 6.06
C VAL A 154 12.45 5.55 5.01
N GLY A 155 13.28 6.58 5.14
CA GLY A 155 13.39 7.64 4.13
C GLY A 155 12.17 8.56 4.03
N GLN A 156 11.45 8.80 5.12
CA GLN A 156 10.20 9.58 5.10
C GLN A 156 10.47 11.03 5.50
N GLY A 157 10.18 11.97 4.60
CA GLY A 157 10.28 13.39 4.87
C GLY A 157 8.97 14.00 5.41
N TYR A 158 9.10 15.08 6.17
CA TYR A 158 8.02 15.88 6.72
C TYR A 158 8.15 17.35 6.29
N ALA A 159 7.32 17.76 5.33
CA ALA A 159 7.25 19.16 4.89
C ALA A 159 6.71 20.09 6.00
N SER A 160 5.81 19.58 6.84
CA SER A 160 5.34 20.23 8.07
C SER A 160 6.39 20.28 9.19
N GLY A 161 7.59 19.76 8.93
CA GLY A 161 8.73 19.80 9.83
C GLY A 161 8.53 19.00 11.11
N LEU A 162 9.25 19.40 12.16
CA LEU A 162 9.25 18.69 13.43
C LEU A 162 7.86 18.63 14.08
N ALA A 163 6.97 19.59 13.78
CA ALA A 163 5.60 19.60 14.27
C ALA A 163 4.75 18.45 13.68
N GLY A 164 4.90 18.16 12.38
CA GLY A 164 4.25 17.02 11.76
C GLY A 164 4.77 15.69 12.31
N LEU A 165 6.10 15.57 12.39
CA LEU A 165 6.75 14.40 12.97
C LEU A 165 6.32 14.18 14.43
N ALA A 166 6.28 15.24 15.24
CA ALA A 166 5.84 15.19 16.62
C ALA A 166 4.40 14.68 16.76
N THR A 167 3.50 15.15 15.88
CA THR A 167 2.09 14.73 15.86
C THR A 167 1.97 13.24 15.53
N ASP A 168 2.69 12.79 14.52
CA ASP A 168 2.69 11.38 14.08
C ASP A 168 3.20 10.42 15.15
N PHE A 169 4.11 10.85 16.02
CA PHE A 169 4.64 10.03 17.11
C PHE A 169 4.05 10.35 18.49
N GLY A 170 3.09 11.27 18.57
CA GLY A 170 2.37 11.60 19.82
C GLY A 170 3.18 12.42 20.82
N ILE A 171 4.18 13.16 20.35
CA ILE A 171 4.95 14.10 21.16
C ILE A 171 4.07 15.34 21.42
N ALA A 172 3.85 15.67 22.70
CA ALA A 172 3.14 16.89 23.07
C ALA A 172 4.04 18.10 22.77
N VAL A 173 3.60 18.97 21.85
CA VAL A 173 4.28 20.25 21.59
C VAL A 173 3.69 21.30 22.52
N ASP A 174 4.40 21.63 23.60
CA ASP A 174 4.10 22.85 24.36
C ASP A 174 4.58 24.06 23.55
N GLU A 175 3.67 24.72 22.84
CA GLU A 175 3.96 26.03 22.24
C GLU A 175 4.08 27.09 23.35
N PRO A 176 5.18 27.85 23.44
CA PRO A 176 5.16 29.10 24.19
C PRO A 176 4.16 30.06 23.55
N ALA A 177 3.30 30.66 24.38
CA ALA A 177 2.24 31.56 23.94
C ALA A 177 2.73 32.65 22.95
N PRO A 178 1.93 33.00 21.91
CA PRO A 178 2.32 34.04 20.97
C PRO A 178 2.58 35.36 21.70
N GLN A 179 3.79 35.89 21.59
CA GLN A 179 4.04 37.27 21.97
C GLN A 179 3.33 38.18 20.95
N PRO A 180 2.59 39.23 21.40
CA PRO A 180 1.90 40.13 20.49
C PRO A 180 2.90 40.84 19.59
N GLN A 181 2.83 40.52 18.29
CA GLN A 181 3.62 41.15 17.25
C GLN A 181 3.13 42.59 17.03
N ALA A 182 4.02 43.56 17.19
CA ALA A 182 3.75 44.96 16.92
C ALA A 182 3.36 45.15 15.43
N ALA A 183 2.25 45.85 15.20
CA ALA A 183 1.72 46.11 13.86
C ALA A 183 2.70 46.95 13.02
N ALA A 184 3.09 46.42 11.86
CA ALA A 184 3.67 47.23 10.79
C ALA A 184 2.54 47.90 9.97
N PRO A 185 2.73 49.13 9.47
CA PRO A 185 1.67 49.88 8.80
C PRO A 185 1.36 49.33 7.39
N ALA A 186 0.07 49.33 7.05
CA ALA A 186 -0.45 48.88 5.75
C ALA A 186 0.00 49.77 4.58
N PRO A 187 0.39 49.20 3.42
CA PRO A 187 0.49 49.93 2.18
C PRO A 187 -0.89 50.19 1.58
N HIS A 188 -0.99 51.35 0.96
CA HIS A 188 -2.17 52.02 0.41
C HIS A 188 -2.54 51.41 -0.95
N ILE A 189 -3.81 51.03 -1.11
CA ILE A 189 -4.38 50.59 -2.38
C ILE A 189 -4.49 51.80 -3.32
N GLN A 190 -3.87 51.70 -4.50
CA GLN A 190 -4.22 52.53 -5.65
C GLN A 190 -4.76 51.63 -6.77
N HIS A 191 -6.01 51.90 -7.14
CA HIS A 191 -6.70 51.31 -8.28
C HIS A 191 -6.20 51.94 -9.59
N THR A 192 -5.75 51.14 -10.55
CA THR A 192 -5.83 51.47 -11.98
C THR A 192 -6.24 50.23 -12.79
N ALA A 193 -7.22 50.43 -13.68
CA ALA A 193 -7.77 49.45 -14.61
C ALA A 193 -7.07 49.54 -16.00
N PRO A 194 -7.24 48.54 -16.91
CA PRO A 194 -6.19 48.09 -17.83
C PRO A 194 -6.36 48.52 -19.31
N ALA A 195 -5.28 48.40 -20.10
CA ALA A 195 -5.32 48.27 -21.56
C ALA A 195 -3.97 47.69 -22.12
N PRO A 196 -3.97 47.07 -23.32
CA PRO A 196 -3.25 45.81 -23.62
C PRO A 196 -1.91 46.01 -24.33
N HIS A 197 -1.00 45.04 -24.22
CA HIS A 197 0.11 44.87 -25.16
C HIS A 197 0.07 43.46 -25.74
N ALA A 198 -0.06 43.40 -27.06
CA ALA A 198 0.06 42.21 -27.87
C ALA A 198 1.55 41.91 -28.15
N ALA A 199 1.91 40.64 -28.10
CA ALA A 199 3.15 40.11 -28.68
C ALA A 199 2.90 38.66 -29.16
N PRO A 200 3.68 38.16 -30.14
CA PRO A 200 3.18 37.33 -31.22
C PRO A 200 3.16 35.82 -30.91
N VAL A 201 2.18 35.18 -31.53
CA VAL A 201 2.09 33.74 -31.78
C VAL A 201 3.32 33.28 -32.59
N HIS A 202 4.10 32.36 -32.01
CA HIS A 202 4.95 31.47 -32.78
C HIS A 202 4.20 30.14 -32.90
N ASP A 203 3.96 29.74 -34.14
CA ASP A 203 3.42 28.44 -34.52
C ASP A 203 4.30 27.31 -33.97
N ALA A 204 3.78 26.60 -32.98
CA ALA A 204 4.22 25.25 -32.64
C ALA A 204 3.09 24.28 -33.00
N VAL A 205 3.45 23.32 -33.83
CA VAL A 205 2.61 22.26 -34.38
C VAL A 205 1.80 21.56 -33.27
N PRO A 206 0.47 21.41 -33.39
CA PRO A 206 -0.31 20.71 -32.39
C PRO A 206 0.01 19.21 -32.44
N LEU A 207 0.70 18.71 -31.41
CA LEU A 207 0.58 17.30 -31.05
C LEU A 207 -0.82 17.13 -30.45
N GLN A 208 -1.72 16.58 -31.25
CA GLN A 208 -3.05 16.17 -30.84
C GLN A 208 -2.92 15.14 -29.70
N HIS A 209 -2.99 15.61 -28.46
CA HIS A 209 -3.33 14.75 -27.33
C HIS A 209 -4.83 14.51 -27.43
N THR A 210 -5.21 13.40 -28.05
CA THR A 210 -6.55 12.87 -27.90
C THR A 210 -6.77 12.62 -26.43
N ALA A 211 -7.64 13.43 -25.81
CA ALA A 211 -8.23 13.11 -24.51
C ALA A 211 -8.71 11.64 -24.55
N PRO A 212 -8.39 10.81 -23.54
CA PRO A 212 -8.97 9.48 -23.47
C PRO A 212 -10.49 9.65 -23.41
N VAL A 213 -11.15 8.99 -24.36
CA VAL A 213 -12.59 8.94 -24.51
C VAL A 213 -13.21 8.57 -23.15
N HIS A 214 -14.14 9.39 -22.70
CA HIS A 214 -14.99 9.11 -21.55
C HIS A 214 -15.84 7.87 -21.85
N ASP A 215 -15.37 6.70 -21.42
CA ASP A 215 -16.20 5.51 -21.39
C ASP A 215 -17.22 5.67 -20.26
N THR A 216 -18.47 5.89 -20.67
CA THR A 216 -19.64 5.39 -19.95
C THR A 216 -19.35 3.95 -19.54
N VAL A 217 -19.31 3.70 -18.22
CA VAL A 217 -19.05 2.39 -17.60
C VAL A 217 -19.78 1.28 -18.37
N PRO A 218 -19.08 0.44 -19.18
CA PRO A 218 -19.68 -0.78 -19.69
C PRO A 218 -19.89 -1.73 -18.50
N PRO A 219 -20.85 -2.67 -18.56
CA PRO A 219 -21.10 -3.61 -17.47
C PRO A 219 -19.82 -4.38 -17.19
N GLN A 220 -19.22 -4.12 -16.04
CA GLN A 220 -18.02 -4.81 -15.57
C GLN A 220 -18.34 -6.30 -15.46
N ASP A 221 -17.47 -7.15 -16.01
CA ASP A 221 -17.45 -8.57 -15.68
C ASP A 221 -17.45 -8.70 -14.15
N ALA A 222 -18.42 -9.43 -13.61
CA ALA A 222 -18.63 -9.56 -12.17
C ALA A 222 -17.36 -10.13 -11.51
N VAL A 223 -16.57 -9.25 -10.88
CA VAL A 223 -15.42 -9.63 -10.07
C VAL A 223 -15.91 -10.45 -8.87
N PRO A 224 -15.35 -11.65 -8.61
CA PRO A 224 -15.85 -12.57 -7.60
C PRO A 224 -15.56 -12.15 -6.15
N TYR A 225 -14.78 -11.08 -5.93
CA TYR A 225 -14.41 -10.57 -4.62
C TYR A 225 -14.97 -9.17 -4.38
N THR A 226 -15.74 -9.01 -3.31
CA THR A 226 -16.18 -7.70 -2.82
C THR A 226 -15.17 -7.20 -1.80
N PHE A 227 -14.45 -6.13 -2.14
CA PHE A 227 -13.59 -5.44 -1.19
C PHE A 227 -14.47 -4.71 -0.16
N GLY A 228 -14.59 -5.29 1.04
CA GLY A 228 -15.34 -4.68 2.13
C GLY A 228 -16.86 -4.61 1.91
N PRO A 229 -17.58 -3.85 2.76
CA PRO A 229 -19.03 -3.76 2.76
C PRO A 229 -19.60 -2.86 1.65
N GLU A 230 -20.78 -3.22 1.15
CA GLU A 230 -21.54 -2.45 0.16
C GLU A 230 -22.41 -1.38 0.82
N PHE A 231 -22.52 -0.21 0.17
CA PHE A 231 -23.41 0.88 0.59
C PHE A 231 -23.74 1.82 -0.58
N PRO A 232 -24.87 2.57 -0.52
CA PRO A 232 -25.20 3.55 -1.55
C PRO A 232 -24.17 4.68 -1.63
N PRO A 233 -23.73 5.08 -2.84
CA PRO A 233 -22.75 6.15 -2.96
C PRO A 233 -23.34 7.48 -2.47
N TYR A 234 -22.53 8.24 -1.74
CA TYR A 234 -22.81 9.62 -1.37
C TYR A 234 -22.19 10.56 -2.40
N THR A 235 -22.85 11.67 -2.75
CA THR A 235 -22.35 12.65 -3.71
C THR A 235 -22.61 14.05 -3.20
N GLN A 236 -21.59 14.89 -3.21
CA GLN A 236 -21.71 16.32 -2.96
C GLN A 236 -21.01 17.12 -4.06
N ARG A 237 -21.61 18.24 -4.45
CA ARG A 237 -21.05 19.19 -5.41
C ARG A 237 -20.85 20.54 -4.73
N GLY A 238 -19.85 21.28 -5.18
CA GLY A 238 -19.59 22.63 -4.69
C GLY A 238 -18.76 23.43 -5.68
N ARG A 239 -18.41 24.64 -5.26
CA ARG A 239 -17.58 25.57 -6.02
C ARG A 239 -16.67 26.32 -5.07
N GLY A 240 -15.41 26.51 -5.45
CA GLY A 240 -14.46 27.18 -4.59
C GLY A 240 -14.13 26.35 -3.34
N ASN A 241 -13.63 27.01 -2.31
CA ASN A 241 -13.38 26.37 -1.02
C ASN A 241 -14.69 25.99 -0.33
N GLY A 242 -14.75 24.81 0.27
CA GLY A 242 -15.95 24.30 0.93
C GLY A 242 -15.69 23.16 1.90
N VAL A 243 -16.76 22.72 2.56
CA VAL A 243 -16.72 21.56 3.46
C VAL A 243 -17.81 20.58 3.04
N VAL A 244 -17.41 19.33 2.84
CA VAL A 244 -18.29 18.18 2.62
C VAL A 244 -18.56 17.54 3.97
N THR A 245 -19.83 17.22 4.25
CA THR A 245 -20.21 16.44 5.44
C THR A 245 -21.05 15.26 4.97
N VAL A 246 -20.52 14.05 5.14
CA VAL A 246 -21.19 12.82 4.71
C VAL A 246 -22.24 12.46 5.75
N ASP A 247 -23.46 12.92 5.52
CA ASP A 247 -24.61 12.70 6.41
C ASP A 247 -25.24 11.30 6.26
N ALA A 248 -24.48 10.33 5.77
CA ALA A 248 -24.88 8.94 5.60
C ALA A 248 -24.03 8.03 6.51
N PRO A 249 -24.62 6.97 7.09
CA PRO A 249 -23.84 6.01 7.86
C PRO A 249 -22.87 5.28 6.94
N LEU A 250 -21.58 5.42 7.21
CA LEU A 250 -20.52 4.71 6.51
C LEU A 250 -20.13 3.46 7.32
N PRO A 251 -19.83 2.34 6.65
CA PRO A 251 -19.44 1.11 7.33
C PRO A 251 -18.04 1.22 7.97
N PRO A 252 -17.67 0.27 8.85
CA PRO A 252 -16.30 0.17 9.34
C PRO A 252 -15.35 -0.30 8.23
N GLY A 253 -14.13 0.23 8.25
CA GLY A 253 -13.09 -0.04 7.27
C GLY A 253 -12.97 1.04 6.19
N PRO A 254 -12.01 0.91 5.27
CA PRO A 254 -11.77 1.92 4.24
C PRO A 254 -12.93 1.99 3.23
N VAL A 255 -13.21 3.20 2.77
CA VAL A 255 -14.14 3.52 1.67
C VAL A 255 -13.37 4.21 0.55
N LEU A 256 -13.94 4.24 -0.65
CA LEU A 256 -13.37 4.97 -1.78
C LEU A 256 -13.89 6.41 -1.77
N VAL A 257 -13.00 7.39 -1.77
CA VAL A 257 -13.34 8.78 -2.04
C VAL A 257 -12.87 9.12 -3.45
N GLU A 258 -13.80 9.51 -4.30
CA GLU A 258 -13.54 9.98 -5.66
C GLU A 258 -13.83 11.48 -5.72
N ALA A 259 -12.95 12.27 -6.32
CA ALA A 259 -13.17 13.69 -6.52
C ALA A 259 -12.73 14.14 -7.91
N TRP A 260 -13.41 15.14 -8.46
CA TRP A 260 -12.99 15.76 -9.72
C TRP A 260 -13.34 17.24 -9.81
N HIS A 261 -12.54 17.93 -10.62
CA HIS A 261 -12.61 19.35 -10.95
C HIS A 261 -12.33 19.51 -12.46
N HIS A 262 -13.10 20.36 -13.15
CA HIS A 262 -12.94 20.58 -14.59
C HIS A 262 -12.12 21.84 -14.87
N GLY A 263 -11.30 21.82 -15.91
CA GLY A 263 -10.39 22.90 -16.25
C GLY A 263 -9.06 22.82 -15.50
N GLY A 264 -8.27 23.89 -15.56
CA GLY A 264 -7.02 24.00 -14.80
C GLY A 264 -7.24 24.70 -13.45
N GLY A 265 -6.25 24.64 -12.58
CA GLY A 265 -6.29 25.27 -11.25
C GLY A 265 -5.97 24.27 -10.14
N TYR A 266 -5.93 24.77 -8.91
CA TYR A 266 -5.66 23.96 -7.73
C TYR A 266 -6.89 23.16 -7.32
N PHE A 267 -6.68 21.90 -6.93
CA PHE A 267 -7.63 21.06 -6.21
C PHE A 267 -6.94 20.36 -5.04
N GLY A 268 -7.38 20.71 -3.83
CA GLY A 268 -6.94 20.15 -2.56
C GLY A 268 -8.11 19.54 -1.79
N ALA A 269 -7.88 18.45 -1.09
CA ALA A 269 -8.86 17.90 -0.16
C ALA A 269 -8.20 17.27 1.07
N HIS A 270 -8.76 17.52 2.25
CA HIS A 270 -8.32 16.95 3.53
C HIS A 270 -9.50 16.36 4.30
N THR A 271 -9.28 15.28 5.04
CA THR A 271 -10.22 14.86 6.10
C THR A 271 -10.14 15.84 7.28
N LEU A 272 -11.21 15.89 8.08
CA LEU A 272 -11.29 16.74 9.27
C LEU A 272 -11.36 15.91 10.56
N ASP A 273 -10.47 16.23 11.51
CA ASP A 273 -10.37 15.61 12.83
C ASP A 273 -11.56 15.97 13.74
N ARG A 274 -11.60 15.45 14.98
CA ARG A 274 -12.70 15.70 15.94
C ARG A 274 -12.83 17.18 16.33
N ARG A 275 -11.76 17.96 16.17
CA ARG A 275 -11.68 19.39 16.45
C ARG A 275 -11.95 20.23 15.20
N ASN A 276 -12.34 19.61 14.09
CA ASN A 276 -12.57 20.24 12.80
C ASN A 276 -11.30 20.91 12.22
N LYS A 277 -10.14 20.32 12.50
CA LYS A 277 -8.83 20.65 11.92
C LYS A 277 -8.51 19.65 10.82
N GLU A 278 -7.69 20.06 9.86
CA GLU A 278 -7.17 19.18 8.82
C GLU A 278 -6.38 18.04 9.45
N ASP A 279 -6.58 16.84 8.93
CA ASP A 279 -6.00 15.59 9.43
C ASP A 279 -5.21 14.91 8.31
N GLU A 280 -5.89 14.12 7.48
CA GLU A 280 -5.28 13.40 6.36
C GLU A 280 -5.42 14.20 5.05
N LEU A 281 -4.32 14.40 4.34
CA LEU A 281 -4.33 14.96 2.97
C LEU A 281 -4.77 13.86 1.98
N LEU A 282 -5.86 14.12 1.25
CA LEU A 282 -6.42 13.18 0.27
C LEU A 282 -5.97 13.47 -1.15
N PHE A 283 -6.02 14.75 -1.54
CA PHE A 283 -5.67 15.22 -2.87
C PHE A 283 -4.92 16.53 -2.77
N ASN A 284 -3.85 16.69 -3.55
CA ASN A 284 -3.10 17.92 -3.70
C ASN A 284 -2.64 18.01 -5.15
N SER A 285 -3.41 18.68 -6.01
CA SER A 285 -3.16 18.61 -7.45
C SER A 285 -3.42 19.91 -8.17
N THR A 286 -2.62 20.16 -9.20
CA THR A 286 -2.84 21.22 -10.19
C THR A 286 -3.16 20.64 -11.57
N LEU A 287 -3.47 19.35 -11.66
CA LEU A 287 -3.73 18.69 -12.93
C LEU A 287 -4.98 19.28 -13.60
N ARG A 288 -4.88 19.52 -14.90
CA ARG A 288 -6.01 19.91 -15.72
C ARG A 288 -7.02 18.77 -15.77
N ASP A 289 -8.31 19.11 -15.62
CA ASP A 289 -9.42 18.16 -15.61
C ASP A 289 -9.21 17.04 -14.58
N PHE A 290 -8.67 17.41 -13.40
CA PHE A 290 -8.35 16.51 -12.30
C PHE A 290 -9.51 15.58 -11.95
N ARG A 291 -9.21 14.28 -11.86
CA ARG A 291 -10.10 13.26 -11.30
C ARG A 291 -9.24 12.23 -10.57
N GLY A 292 -9.44 12.11 -9.26
CA GLY A 292 -8.65 11.22 -8.42
C GLY A 292 -9.50 10.36 -7.51
N ARG A 293 -8.95 9.22 -7.11
CA ARG A 293 -9.55 8.29 -6.15
C ARG A 293 -8.54 7.91 -5.08
N CYS A 294 -8.96 7.91 -3.82
CA CYS A 294 -8.13 7.48 -2.69
C CYS A 294 -8.95 6.64 -1.69
N LEU A 295 -8.23 5.92 -0.83
CA LEU A 295 -8.82 5.21 0.30
C LEU A 295 -8.95 6.15 1.49
N VAL A 296 -10.11 6.14 2.15
CA VAL A 296 -10.35 6.91 3.38
C VAL A 296 -10.97 6.01 4.42
N ARG A 297 -10.52 6.12 5.68
CA ARG A 297 -11.15 5.42 6.81
C ARG A 297 -12.11 6.37 7.51
N PRO A 298 -13.44 6.19 7.34
CA PRO A 298 -14.40 7.09 7.97
C PRO A 298 -14.40 6.87 9.49
N PRO A 299 -14.46 7.95 10.28
CA PRO A 299 -14.61 7.81 11.72
C PRO A 299 -15.97 7.18 12.04
N GLN A 300 -16.01 6.31 13.05
CA GLN A 300 -17.21 5.51 13.36
C GLN A 300 -18.15 6.21 14.36
N ASP A 301 -17.65 7.23 15.05
CA ASP A 301 -18.37 7.98 16.10
C ASP A 301 -18.93 9.33 15.62
N ARG A 302 -18.69 9.69 14.36
CA ARG A 302 -19.06 10.99 13.79
C ARG A 302 -19.11 10.93 12.26
N PRO A 303 -19.78 11.88 11.58
CA PRO A 303 -19.74 11.98 10.12
C PRO A 303 -18.32 12.15 9.59
N LEU A 304 -18.01 11.54 8.44
CA LEU A 304 -16.84 11.88 7.65
C LEU A 304 -17.01 13.32 7.14
N ARG A 305 -16.01 14.16 7.38
CA ARG A 305 -16.00 15.55 6.93
C ARG A 305 -14.73 15.81 6.15
N LEU A 306 -14.86 16.49 5.02
CA LEU A 306 -13.76 16.82 4.13
C LEU A 306 -13.73 18.32 3.90
N ARG A 307 -12.56 18.94 4.03
CA ARG A 307 -12.33 20.30 3.53
C ARG A 307 -11.85 20.19 2.09
N VAL A 308 -12.50 20.92 1.19
CA VAL A 308 -12.12 21.02 -0.22
C VAL A 308 -11.63 22.43 -0.48
N GLU A 309 -10.48 22.54 -1.15
CA GLU A 309 -9.91 23.78 -1.64
C GLU A 309 -9.81 23.68 -3.15
N ALA A 310 -10.46 24.59 -3.88
CA ALA A 310 -10.53 24.49 -5.33
C ALA A 310 -10.73 25.86 -5.97
N ASP A 311 -10.20 26.06 -7.17
CA ASP A 311 -10.41 27.30 -7.93
C ASP A 311 -11.77 27.33 -8.66
N GLY A 312 -12.42 26.17 -8.80
CA GLY A 312 -13.62 26.00 -9.63
C GLY A 312 -14.69 25.07 -9.06
N ASP A 313 -15.53 24.54 -9.95
CA ASP A 313 -16.61 23.62 -9.61
C ASP A 313 -16.05 22.21 -9.39
N TRP A 314 -16.45 21.58 -8.29
CA TRP A 314 -15.97 20.26 -7.91
C TRP A 314 -17.12 19.32 -7.54
N THR A 315 -16.84 18.03 -7.64
CA THR A 315 -17.71 16.96 -7.15
C THR A 315 -16.89 15.98 -6.33
N VAL A 316 -17.44 15.55 -5.19
CA VAL A 316 -16.89 14.51 -4.32
C VAL A 316 -17.91 13.39 -4.17
N LEU A 317 -17.46 12.17 -4.39
CA LEU A 317 -18.19 10.92 -4.22
C LEU A 317 -17.55 10.09 -3.11
N VAL A 318 -18.37 9.46 -2.27
CA VAL A 318 -17.93 8.45 -1.30
C VAL A 318 -18.66 7.15 -1.63
N GLN A 319 -17.91 6.08 -1.90
CA GLN A 319 -18.41 4.87 -2.55
C GLN A 319 -17.81 3.58 -1.94
N PRO A 320 -18.48 2.43 -2.08
CA PRO A 320 -17.91 1.15 -1.67
C PRO A 320 -16.71 0.79 -2.54
N LEU A 321 -15.76 0.02 -1.99
CA LEU A 321 -14.53 -0.33 -2.72
C LEU A 321 -14.78 -1.25 -3.92
N SER A 322 -15.96 -1.87 -4.02
CA SER A 322 -16.37 -2.68 -5.17
C SER A 322 -16.45 -1.90 -6.48
N VAL A 323 -16.52 -0.56 -6.43
CA VAL A 323 -16.47 0.29 -7.64
C VAL A 323 -15.05 0.55 -8.13
N ALA A 324 -14.02 0.13 -7.37
CA ALA A 324 -12.64 0.26 -7.78
C ALA A 324 -12.41 -0.44 -9.14
N ARG A 325 -11.60 0.18 -9.99
CA ARG A 325 -11.31 -0.41 -11.30
C ARG A 325 -10.50 -1.69 -11.11
N HIS A 326 -10.74 -2.69 -11.94
CA HIS A 326 -10.03 -3.96 -11.82
C HIS A 326 -8.85 -4.04 -12.79
N LEU A 327 -7.67 -4.43 -12.31
CA LEU A 327 -6.52 -4.76 -13.15
C LEU A 327 -6.68 -6.19 -13.67
N GLY A 328 -7.17 -6.30 -14.90
CA GLY A 328 -7.29 -7.57 -15.62
C GLY A 328 -6.01 -7.98 -16.36
N ALA A 329 -6.16 -8.80 -17.40
CA ALA A 329 -5.04 -9.27 -18.23
C ALA A 329 -4.50 -8.23 -19.22
N GLY A 330 -5.27 -7.17 -19.50
CA GLY A 330 -4.88 -6.08 -20.39
C GLY A 330 -4.30 -4.87 -19.64
N PRO A 331 -3.65 -3.94 -20.36
CA PRO A 331 -3.13 -2.72 -19.77
C PRO A 331 -4.26 -1.84 -19.23
N LEU A 332 -4.08 -1.36 -18.00
CA LEU A 332 -4.95 -0.38 -17.35
C LEU A 332 -4.26 0.98 -17.35
N GLN A 333 -4.91 1.99 -17.91
CA GLN A 333 -4.38 3.35 -17.97
C GLN A 333 -5.14 4.28 -17.01
N GLY A 334 -4.47 5.29 -16.50
CA GLY A 334 -5.07 6.33 -15.70
C GLY A 334 -4.24 7.62 -15.69
N TYR A 335 -4.76 8.59 -14.97
CA TYR A 335 -4.20 9.93 -14.85
C TYR A 335 -4.56 10.45 -13.47
N GLY A 336 -3.57 10.79 -12.65
CA GLY A 336 -3.80 11.16 -11.25
C GLY A 336 -3.86 9.97 -10.27
N PRO A 337 -4.15 10.25 -8.98
CA PRO A 337 -4.30 9.22 -7.94
C PRO A 337 -5.46 8.26 -8.21
N GLU A 338 -5.28 6.98 -7.90
CA GLU A 338 -6.27 5.93 -8.20
C GLU A 338 -6.20 4.78 -7.20
N VAL A 339 -7.30 4.03 -7.08
CA VAL A 339 -7.34 2.76 -6.35
C VAL A 339 -7.81 1.66 -7.29
N VAL A 340 -6.96 0.65 -7.47
CA VAL A 340 -7.18 -0.45 -8.42
C VAL A 340 -7.28 -1.77 -7.67
N ALA A 341 -8.37 -2.50 -7.88
CA ALA A 341 -8.55 -3.84 -7.38
C ALA A 341 -7.83 -4.87 -8.26
N ARG A 342 -7.22 -5.88 -7.64
CA ARG A 342 -6.62 -7.00 -8.35
C ARG A 342 -6.92 -8.33 -7.66
N THR A 343 -7.50 -9.24 -8.43
CA THR A 343 -7.64 -10.67 -8.08
C THR A 343 -6.80 -11.50 -9.05
N GLY A 344 -6.20 -12.59 -8.58
CA GLY A 344 -5.42 -13.51 -9.42
C GLY A 344 -4.10 -13.96 -8.80
N PRO A 345 -3.35 -14.85 -9.46
CA PRO A 345 -2.08 -15.37 -8.96
C PRO A 345 -1.00 -14.29 -8.93
N ALA A 346 0.13 -14.56 -8.29
CA ALA A 346 1.31 -13.73 -8.31
C ALA A 346 1.71 -13.34 -9.75
N ALA A 347 2.14 -12.09 -9.92
CA ALA A 347 2.48 -11.54 -11.22
C ALA A 347 3.63 -10.55 -11.13
N ASP A 348 4.30 -10.36 -12.25
CA ASP A 348 5.13 -9.18 -12.48
C ASP A 348 4.23 -8.04 -12.96
N LEU A 349 4.21 -6.92 -12.24
CA LEU A 349 3.48 -5.72 -12.63
C LEU A 349 4.42 -4.77 -13.36
N ASP A 350 4.17 -4.56 -14.64
CA ASP A 350 4.81 -3.49 -15.40
C ASP A 350 4.10 -2.17 -15.10
N VAL A 351 4.90 -1.20 -14.68
CA VAL A 351 4.49 0.17 -14.37
C VAL A 351 5.18 1.10 -15.36
N ASP A 352 4.39 1.88 -16.09
CA ASP A 352 4.86 2.93 -16.98
C ASP A 352 4.22 4.26 -16.53
N TYR A 353 5.04 5.21 -16.10
CA TYR A 353 4.60 6.54 -15.72
C TYR A 353 5.29 7.58 -16.60
N ALA A 354 4.47 8.36 -17.31
CA ALA A 354 4.93 9.29 -18.33
C ALA A 354 5.36 10.65 -17.77
N GLY A 355 5.24 10.87 -16.46
CA GLY A 355 5.52 12.16 -15.83
C GLY A 355 4.42 13.20 -16.04
N ASP A 356 4.55 14.33 -15.37
CA ASP A 356 3.72 15.52 -15.58
C ASP A 356 4.05 16.23 -16.91
N GLU A 357 3.43 17.40 -17.13
CA GLU A 357 3.61 18.21 -18.34
C GLU A 357 5.08 18.66 -18.55
N ASP A 358 5.84 18.80 -17.48
CA ASP A 358 7.25 19.20 -17.49
C ASP A 358 8.21 17.99 -17.58
N GLY A 359 7.66 16.78 -17.49
CA GLY A 359 8.38 15.52 -17.60
C GLY A 359 9.02 15.02 -16.30
N GLY A 360 8.64 15.60 -15.16
CA GLY A 360 8.92 15.09 -13.82
C GLY A 360 7.66 14.51 -13.19
N GLY A 361 7.42 14.78 -11.91
CA GLY A 361 6.17 14.48 -11.21
C GLY A 361 6.25 13.24 -10.32
N TYR A 362 5.53 13.27 -9.21
CA TYR A 362 5.58 12.18 -8.24
C TYR A 362 4.72 10.99 -8.68
N PHE A 363 5.26 9.78 -8.49
CA PHE A 363 4.56 8.52 -8.65
C PHE A 363 4.84 7.57 -7.47
N GLY A 364 3.79 7.32 -6.68
CA GLY A 364 3.77 6.36 -5.59
C GLY A 364 2.82 5.20 -5.90
N LEU A 365 3.26 3.97 -5.65
CA LEU A 365 2.43 2.77 -5.74
C LEU A 365 2.62 1.93 -4.49
N LYS A 366 1.52 1.63 -3.81
CA LYS A 366 1.46 0.74 -2.64
C LYS A 366 0.51 -0.42 -2.92
N SER A 367 0.77 -1.59 -2.36
CA SER A 367 -0.21 -2.69 -2.30
C SER A 367 -0.75 -2.89 -0.89
N LEU A 368 -2.05 -3.18 -0.81
CA LEU A 368 -2.74 -3.55 0.43
C LEU A 368 -3.49 -4.85 0.21
N GLU A 369 -3.08 -5.91 0.90
CA GLU A 369 -3.79 -7.20 0.84
C GLU A 369 -5.21 -7.06 1.41
N ALA A 370 -6.19 -7.72 0.77
CA ALA A 370 -7.58 -7.56 1.20
C ALA A 370 -7.84 -8.08 2.63
N LYS A 371 -7.04 -9.06 3.09
CA LYS A 371 -7.08 -9.58 4.47
C LYS A 371 -6.60 -8.56 5.51
N ALA A 372 -5.89 -7.52 5.09
CA ALA A 372 -5.30 -6.50 5.94
C ALA A 372 -6.01 -5.14 5.80
N LEU A 373 -7.19 -5.07 5.16
CA LEU A 373 -7.97 -3.84 5.03
C LEU A 373 -8.31 -3.17 6.38
N SER A 374 -8.31 -3.91 7.49
CA SER A 374 -8.52 -3.36 8.84
C SER A 374 -7.28 -2.68 9.41
N ASP A 375 -6.08 -2.97 8.90
CA ASP A 375 -4.81 -2.45 9.41
C ASP A 375 -4.35 -1.24 8.57
N PRO A 376 -4.24 -0.03 9.15
CA PRO A 376 -3.84 1.17 8.42
C PRO A 376 -2.37 1.13 7.95
N ASP A 377 -1.52 0.30 8.56
CA ASP A 377 -0.08 0.28 8.29
C ASP A 377 0.35 -0.91 7.40
N ALA A 378 -0.58 -1.78 7.02
CA ALA A 378 -0.32 -3.01 6.26
C ALA A 378 -0.08 -2.80 4.76
N TYR A 379 0.43 -1.64 4.37
CA TYR A 379 0.82 -1.35 2.99
C TYR A 379 2.24 -1.83 2.73
N ASP A 380 2.43 -2.47 1.57
CA ASP A 380 3.75 -2.70 0.99
C ASP A 380 4.02 -1.64 -0.08
N LEU A 381 5.09 -0.88 0.09
CA LEU A 381 5.53 0.12 -0.91
C LEU A 381 6.18 -0.59 -2.09
N LEU A 382 5.63 -0.39 -3.29
CA LEU A 382 6.10 -1.03 -4.51
C LEU A 382 6.92 -0.07 -5.37
N VAL A 383 6.45 1.17 -5.54
CA VAL A 383 7.13 2.22 -6.29
C VAL A 383 7.04 3.54 -5.53
N ASN A 384 8.13 4.30 -5.55
CA ASN A 384 8.20 5.66 -5.02
C ASN A 384 9.26 6.45 -5.80
N ASP A 385 8.82 7.26 -6.75
CA ASP A 385 9.70 7.99 -7.69
C ASP A 385 9.15 9.39 -7.98
N THR A 386 9.99 10.28 -8.48
CA THR A 386 9.64 11.67 -8.85
C THR A 386 9.93 11.98 -10.33
N ASP A 387 10.41 10.99 -11.07
CA ASP A 387 10.70 11.08 -12.49
C ASP A 387 9.85 10.08 -13.29
N ARG A 388 9.89 10.24 -14.62
CA ARG A 388 9.37 9.22 -15.55
C ARG A 388 10.01 7.88 -15.29
N LEU A 389 9.19 6.84 -15.23
CA LEU A 389 9.68 5.50 -14.98
C LEU A 389 8.99 4.47 -15.86
N ARG A 390 9.76 3.43 -16.18
CA ARG A 390 9.26 2.18 -16.71
C ARG A 390 9.95 1.06 -15.96
N GLN A 391 9.23 0.41 -15.06
CA GLN A 391 9.79 -0.64 -14.21
C GLN A 391 8.82 -1.79 -14.01
N THR A 392 9.34 -2.92 -13.56
CA THR A 392 8.56 -4.10 -13.22
C THR A 392 8.71 -4.38 -11.73
N VAL A 393 7.60 -4.54 -11.02
CA VAL A 393 7.58 -4.85 -9.59
C VAL A 393 6.81 -6.15 -9.33
N PRO A 394 7.26 -6.99 -8.38
CA PRO A 394 6.56 -8.23 -8.06
C PRO A 394 5.27 -7.93 -7.31
N LEU A 395 4.19 -8.62 -7.66
CA LEU A 395 2.94 -8.64 -6.91
C LEU A 395 2.68 -10.04 -6.34
N PRO A 396 2.22 -10.12 -5.07
CA PRO A 396 1.78 -11.38 -4.49
C PRO A 396 0.45 -11.84 -5.11
N ASP A 397 0.00 -13.02 -4.67
CA ASP A 397 -1.35 -13.48 -4.95
C ASP A 397 -2.39 -12.47 -4.42
N GLY A 398 -3.41 -12.19 -5.23
CA GLY A 398 -4.57 -11.42 -4.81
C GLY A 398 -5.52 -12.25 -3.92
N PRO A 399 -6.56 -11.62 -3.34
CA PRO A 399 -7.03 -10.26 -3.62
C PRO A 399 -6.23 -9.16 -2.91
N LEU A 400 -5.90 -8.10 -3.65
CA LEU A 400 -5.23 -6.91 -3.11
C LEU A 400 -5.71 -5.63 -3.81
N LEU A 401 -5.54 -4.50 -3.14
CA LEU A 401 -5.70 -3.16 -3.70
C LEU A 401 -4.33 -2.59 -4.04
N LEU A 402 -4.21 -1.99 -5.21
CA LEU A 402 -3.12 -1.12 -5.59
C LEU A 402 -3.56 0.33 -5.35
N VAL A 403 -2.84 1.07 -4.53
CA VAL A 403 -3.11 2.47 -4.19
C VAL A 403 -2.04 3.32 -4.86
N LEU A 404 -2.49 4.18 -5.77
CA LEU A 404 -1.65 5.01 -6.63
C LEU A 404 -1.78 6.47 -6.24
N GLU A 405 -0.62 7.12 -6.14
CA GLU A 405 -0.48 8.57 -6.11
C GLU A 405 0.32 8.94 -7.36
N ALA A 406 -0.19 9.83 -8.21
CA ALA A 406 0.49 10.17 -9.45
C ALA A 406 0.17 11.60 -9.88
N ASP A 407 1.19 12.34 -10.32
CA ASP A 407 1.05 13.70 -10.87
C ASP A 407 0.93 13.71 -12.41
N GLY A 408 0.58 12.58 -13.02
CA GLY A 408 0.57 12.44 -14.47
C GLY A 408 -0.04 11.13 -14.97
N PRO A 409 0.09 10.84 -16.28
CA PRO A 409 -0.45 9.64 -16.89
C PRO A 409 0.38 8.42 -16.52
N TRP A 410 -0.31 7.31 -16.26
CA TRP A 410 0.31 6.04 -15.94
C TRP A 410 -0.41 4.88 -16.63
N GLN A 411 0.32 3.79 -16.81
CA GLN A 411 -0.17 2.51 -17.32
C GLN A 411 0.35 1.38 -16.45
N LEU A 412 -0.53 0.45 -16.12
CA LEU A 412 -0.23 -0.77 -15.38
C LEU A 412 -0.55 -1.99 -16.24
N THR A 413 0.34 -2.97 -16.29
CA THR A 413 0.09 -4.27 -16.93
C THR A 413 0.55 -5.39 -16.02
N ALA A 414 -0.37 -6.24 -15.56
CA ALA A 414 0.01 -7.42 -14.78
C ALA A 414 0.31 -8.60 -15.70
N ARG A 415 1.51 -9.18 -15.57
CA ARG A 415 1.94 -10.40 -16.25
C ARG A 415 2.01 -11.54 -15.24
N PRO A 416 1.02 -12.45 -15.21
CA PRO A 416 1.05 -13.61 -14.33
C PRO A 416 2.36 -14.37 -14.48
N LEU A 417 2.96 -14.78 -13.36
CA LEU A 417 4.18 -15.56 -13.41
C LEU A 417 3.92 -16.88 -14.17
N PRO A 418 4.85 -17.33 -15.03
CA PRO A 418 4.72 -18.63 -15.66
C PRO A 418 4.71 -19.68 -14.55
N LEU A 419 3.64 -20.48 -14.51
CA LEU A 419 3.62 -21.70 -13.71
C LEU A 419 4.77 -22.57 -14.22
N LEU A 420 5.74 -22.91 -13.37
CA LEU A 420 6.76 -23.90 -13.72
C LEU A 420 6.02 -25.20 -14.06
N ASP A 421 6.12 -25.64 -15.32
CA ASP A 421 5.41 -26.79 -15.85
C ASP A 421 5.67 -28.06 -15.00
N GLY A 422 4.63 -28.55 -14.32
CA GLY A 422 4.44 -29.98 -14.13
C GLY A 422 3.92 -30.60 -15.44
N PRO A 423 4.23 -31.87 -15.76
CA PRO A 423 4.08 -32.37 -17.13
C PRO A 423 2.62 -32.52 -17.58
N ALA A 424 2.43 -32.12 -18.85
CA ALA A 424 1.35 -32.45 -19.80
C ALA A 424 0.00 -31.72 -19.68
N ALA A 425 -0.11 -30.69 -20.53
CA ALA A 425 -1.28 -30.33 -21.35
C ALA A 425 -2.66 -30.40 -20.68
N GLN A 426 -3.09 -29.28 -20.09
CA GLN A 426 -4.47 -29.03 -19.70
C GLN A 426 -5.23 -28.32 -20.82
N ASP A 427 -6.17 -29.03 -21.45
CA ASP A 427 -7.27 -28.38 -22.16
C ASP A 427 -8.29 -27.88 -21.12
N ALA A 428 -8.44 -26.55 -21.03
CA ALA A 428 -9.58 -25.83 -20.46
C ALA A 428 -10.34 -26.52 -19.30
N GLY A 429 -9.74 -26.55 -18.10
CA GLY A 429 -10.46 -26.79 -16.83
C GLY A 429 -11.01 -28.19 -16.59
N ALA A 430 -10.60 -29.20 -17.36
CA ALA A 430 -10.93 -30.59 -17.12
C ALA A 430 -9.67 -31.49 -17.14
N TRP A 431 -9.46 -32.23 -16.06
CA TRP A 431 -8.41 -33.24 -15.96
C TRP A 431 -9.00 -34.59 -16.35
N THR A 432 -8.38 -35.26 -17.30
CA THR A 432 -8.75 -36.63 -17.67
C THR A 432 -7.56 -37.56 -17.44
N GLY A 433 -7.84 -38.79 -17.08
CA GLY A 433 -6.80 -39.78 -16.85
C GLY A 433 -7.34 -41.19 -16.75
N ARG A 434 -6.41 -42.12 -16.61
CA ARG A 434 -6.66 -43.54 -16.43
C ARG A 434 -5.58 -44.10 -15.50
N GLY A 435 -5.95 -45.01 -14.60
CA GLY A 435 -5.02 -45.54 -13.61
C GLY A 435 -4.77 -44.58 -12.45
N ASP A 436 -3.77 -44.93 -11.64
CA ASP A 436 -3.28 -44.13 -10.51
C ASP A 436 -2.55 -42.87 -11.02
N LYS A 437 -3.01 -41.69 -10.62
CA LYS A 437 -2.31 -40.42 -10.86
C LYS A 437 -2.46 -39.45 -9.70
N VAL A 438 -1.43 -38.63 -9.53
CA VAL A 438 -1.52 -37.39 -8.75
C VAL A 438 -1.89 -36.24 -9.70
N VAL A 439 -2.90 -35.46 -9.29
CA VAL A 439 -3.41 -34.30 -10.01
C VAL A 439 -3.33 -33.09 -9.09
N THR A 440 -2.69 -32.02 -9.56
CA THR A 440 -2.73 -30.73 -8.88
C THR A 440 -3.85 -29.89 -9.48
N LEU A 441 -4.84 -29.54 -8.65
CA LEU A 441 -5.93 -28.65 -8.96
C LEU A 441 -5.57 -27.25 -8.46
N THR A 442 -5.65 -26.25 -9.34
CA THR A 442 -5.48 -24.84 -8.98
C THR A 442 -6.84 -24.19 -8.83
N ASN A 443 -7.09 -23.51 -7.71
CA ASN A 443 -8.35 -22.85 -7.48
C ASN A 443 -8.54 -21.72 -8.52
N PRO A 444 -9.58 -21.74 -9.36
CA PRO A 444 -9.82 -20.67 -10.32
C PRO A 444 -10.18 -19.34 -9.65
N ALA A 445 -10.57 -19.37 -8.36
CA ALA A 445 -10.86 -18.18 -7.55
C ALA A 445 -10.30 -18.37 -6.12
N PRO A 446 -8.97 -18.19 -5.91
CA PRO A 446 -8.34 -18.30 -4.60
C PRO A 446 -9.08 -17.45 -3.55
N GLY A 447 -9.35 -18.03 -2.38
CA GLY A 447 -10.15 -17.39 -1.32
C GLY A 447 -11.63 -17.76 -1.32
N HIS A 448 -12.18 -18.25 -2.44
CA HIS A 448 -13.55 -18.77 -2.52
C HIS A 448 -13.56 -20.29 -2.64
N PRO A 449 -14.57 -20.99 -2.08
CA PRO A 449 -14.73 -22.41 -2.33
C PRO A 449 -15.00 -22.65 -3.82
N ALA A 450 -14.43 -23.71 -4.37
CA ALA A 450 -14.75 -24.21 -5.70
C ALA A 450 -15.21 -25.67 -5.61
N LEU A 451 -16.03 -26.06 -6.57
CA LEU A 451 -16.55 -27.42 -6.67
C LEU A 451 -15.64 -28.25 -7.55
N LEU A 452 -15.46 -29.51 -7.14
CA LEU A 452 -14.98 -30.56 -8.01
C LEU A 452 -16.18 -31.31 -8.56
N GLU A 453 -16.34 -31.28 -9.88
CA GLU A 453 -17.16 -32.24 -10.61
C GLU A 453 -16.30 -33.44 -10.99
N TYR A 454 -16.77 -34.65 -10.68
CA TYR A 454 -16.03 -35.88 -10.94
C TYR A 454 -16.90 -36.92 -11.64
N SER A 455 -16.28 -37.72 -12.50
CA SER A 455 -16.85 -38.93 -13.07
C SER A 455 -15.80 -40.02 -13.24
N PHE A 456 -16.17 -41.24 -12.85
CA PHE A 456 -15.39 -42.47 -12.98
C PHE A 456 -16.16 -43.42 -13.91
N GLY A 457 -15.46 -44.00 -14.89
CA GLY A 457 -16.05 -44.98 -15.80
C GLY A 457 -16.53 -46.24 -15.08
N ASP A 458 -17.64 -46.83 -15.57
CA ASP A 458 -18.17 -48.09 -15.05
C ASP A 458 -17.24 -49.25 -15.43
N ASP A 459 -16.41 -49.71 -14.51
CA ASP A 459 -15.62 -50.93 -14.69
C ASP A 459 -16.12 -52.03 -13.74
N ARG A 460 -16.79 -53.04 -14.31
CA ARG A 460 -17.62 -54.04 -13.59
C ARG A 460 -16.84 -55.10 -12.79
N GLY A 461 -15.61 -54.81 -12.35
CA GLY A 461 -14.74 -55.83 -11.78
C GLY A 461 -13.72 -55.40 -10.72
N PHE A 462 -13.62 -54.12 -10.37
CA PHE A 462 -12.56 -53.63 -9.49
C PHE A 462 -13.05 -52.73 -8.36
N ALA A 463 -12.19 -52.59 -7.35
CA ALA A 463 -12.42 -51.78 -6.16
C ALA A 463 -12.90 -50.36 -6.50
N ALA A 464 -13.78 -49.84 -5.64
CA ALA A 464 -14.20 -48.45 -5.55
C ALA A 464 -13.09 -47.45 -5.95
N PRO A 465 -13.35 -46.41 -6.78
CA PRO A 465 -12.39 -45.32 -6.93
C PRO A 465 -12.02 -44.77 -5.56
N ARG A 466 -10.73 -44.63 -5.32
CA ARG A 466 -10.17 -44.01 -4.12
C ARG A 466 -9.53 -42.70 -4.54
N VAL A 467 -10.05 -41.61 -3.99
CA VAL A 467 -9.42 -40.29 -4.13
C VAL A 467 -9.00 -39.79 -2.77
N THR A 468 -7.73 -39.45 -2.64
CA THR A 468 -7.16 -38.88 -1.41
C THR A 468 -6.61 -37.48 -1.68
N LEU A 469 -6.74 -36.61 -0.68
CA LEU A 469 -6.02 -35.36 -0.60
C LEU A 469 -4.58 -35.66 -0.20
N LEU A 470 -3.63 -34.95 -0.80
CA LEU A 470 -2.24 -34.93 -0.39
C LEU A 470 -1.95 -33.59 0.26
N ASP A 471 -1.41 -33.61 1.47
CA ASP A 471 -0.93 -32.40 2.14
C ASP A 471 0.45 -31.96 1.61
N GLU A 472 1.07 -30.98 2.29
CA GLU A 472 2.39 -30.46 1.92
C GLU A 472 3.53 -31.47 2.11
N TYR A 473 3.28 -32.56 2.86
CA TYR A 473 4.24 -33.64 3.15
C TYR A 473 3.93 -34.94 2.39
N ASP A 474 3.00 -34.91 1.43
CA ASP A 474 2.49 -36.08 0.68
C ASP A 474 1.71 -37.09 1.55
N ASP A 475 1.25 -36.70 2.74
CA ASP A 475 0.40 -37.56 3.56
C ASP A 475 -1.02 -37.64 2.97
N GLU A 476 -1.56 -38.87 2.91
CA GLU A 476 -2.85 -39.17 2.27
C GLU A 476 -4.03 -39.04 3.23
N GLU A 477 -4.94 -38.10 2.97
CA GLU A 477 -6.24 -37.99 3.65
C GLU A 477 -7.39 -38.46 2.76
N PRO A 478 -8.36 -39.27 3.25
CA PRO A 478 -9.53 -39.68 2.47
C PRO A 478 -10.37 -38.49 1.99
N PHE A 479 -10.70 -38.45 0.69
CA PHE A 479 -11.47 -37.34 0.11
C PHE A 479 -12.75 -37.78 -0.61
N LEU A 480 -12.65 -38.62 -1.65
CA LEU A 480 -13.82 -39.23 -2.29
C LEU A 480 -13.77 -40.76 -2.13
N GLU A 481 -14.69 -41.26 -1.31
CA GLU A 481 -14.93 -42.70 -1.13
C GLU A 481 -16.20 -43.13 -1.89
N SER A 482 -16.06 -43.97 -2.91
CA SER A 482 -17.19 -44.30 -3.79
C SER A 482 -18.43 -44.90 -3.10
N THR A 483 -18.26 -45.55 -1.95
CA THR A 483 -19.37 -46.10 -1.13
C THR A 483 -20.30 -45.00 -0.61
N ARG A 484 -19.79 -43.78 -0.41
CA ARG A 484 -20.55 -42.60 0.03
C ARG A 484 -20.85 -41.62 -1.11
N HIS A 485 -19.95 -41.55 -2.09
CA HIS A 485 -19.92 -40.49 -3.09
C HIS A 485 -20.42 -40.92 -4.50
N GLY A 486 -20.51 -42.21 -4.78
CA GLY A 486 -20.90 -42.75 -6.10
C GLY A 486 -19.81 -42.57 -7.18
N SER A 487 -20.09 -43.02 -8.41
CA SER A 487 -19.17 -42.92 -9.55
C SER A 487 -19.20 -41.56 -10.27
N ARG A 488 -20.17 -40.70 -9.95
CA ARG A 488 -20.26 -39.34 -10.46
C ARG A 488 -20.91 -38.43 -9.43
N GLY A 489 -20.50 -37.17 -9.39
CA GLY A 489 -21.07 -36.20 -8.46
C GLY A 489 -20.31 -34.89 -8.43
N ARG A 490 -20.71 -34.05 -7.47
CA ARG A 490 -20.05 -32.78 -7.16
C ARG A 490 -19.74 -32.72 -5.68
N THR A 491 -18.56 -32.24 -5.33
CA THR A 491 -18.15 -31.96 -3.95
C THR A 491 -17.44 -30.62 -3.86
N VAL A 492 -17.31 -30.06 -2.66
CA VAL A 492 -16.44 -28.91 -2.42
C VAL A 492 -15.01 -29.43 -2.30
N VAL A 493 -14.07 -28.83 -3.04
CA VAL A 493 -12.65 -29.26 -3.05
C VAL A 493 -11.69 -28.22 -2.49
N PHE A 494 -12.00 -26.93 -2.61
CA PHE A 494 -11.23 -25.87 -1.97
C PHE A 494 -11.98 -25.33 -0.76
N ARG A 495 -11.29 -25.26 0.40
CA ARG A 495 -11.76 -24.46 1.53
C ARG A 495 -11.33 -23.00 1.33
N ALA A 496 -11.95 -22.08 2.06
CA ALA A 496 -11.65 -20.65 1.93
C ALA A 496 -10.15 -20.40 2.16
N GLY A 497 -9.45 -19.89 1.14
CA GLY A 497 -8.04 -19.52 1.20
C GLY A 497 -7.05 -20.52 0.59
N GLU A 498 -7.46 -21.72 0.17
CA GLU A 498 -6.54 -22.70 -0.44
C GLU A 498 -6.33 -22.40 -1.94
N PRO A 499 -5.09 -22.09 -2.39
CA PRO A 499 -4.80 -21.76 -3.79
C PRO A 499 -4.68 -23.00 -4.67
N GLN A 500 -4.27 -24.13 -4.09
CA GLN A 500 -4.05 -25.40 -4.77
C GLN A 500 -4.39 -26.58 -3.86
N VAL A 501 -4.84 -27.66 -4.47
CA VAL A 501 -5.12 -28.93 -3.83
C VAL A 501 -4.52 -30.04 -4.67
N ARG A 502 -3.83 -30.98 -4.03
CA ARG A 502 -3.29 -32.17 -4.69
C ARG A 502 -4.17 -33.36 -4.37
N LEU A 503 -4.59 -34.06 -5.41
CA LEU A 503 -5.41 -35.27 -5.31
C LEU A 503 -4.64 -36.45 -5.88
N ARG A 504 -4.60 -37.56 -5.15
CA ARG A 504 -4.27 -38.86 -5.74
C ARG A 504 -5.56 -39.55 -6.15
N VAL A 505 -5.65 -39.96 -7.41
CA VAL A 505 -6.81 -40.67 -7.97
C VAL A 505 -6.38 -42.09 -8.31
N GLU A 506 -6.88 -43.06 -7.56
CA GLU A 506 -6.66 -44.48 -7.79
C GLU A 506 -7.91 -45.11 -8.41
N HIS A 507 -7.89 -45.31 -9.72
CA HIS A 507 -8.98 -45.95 -10.45
C HIS A 507 -8.48 -46.66 -11.72
N PRO A 508 -8.85 -47.94 -11.99
CA PRO A 508 -8.34 -48.70 -13.14
C PRO A 508 -8.91 -48.26 -14.49
N GLY A 509 -10.12 -47.70 -14.50
CA GLY A 509 -10.79 -47.18 -15.68
C GLY A 509 -10.53 -45.69 -15.91
N ASP A 510 -11.11 -45.15 -16.97
CA ASP A 510 -11.02 -43.72 -17.28
C ASP A 510 -11.77 -42.89 -16.24
N TRP A 511 -11.23 -41.72 -15.94
CA TRP A 511 -11.81 -40.77 -15.01
C TRP A 511 -11.65 -39.34 -15.53
N ARG A 512 -12.57 -38.48 -15.09
CA ARG A 512 -12.58 -37.05 -15.39
C ARG A 512 -12.87 -36.26 -14.12
N LEU A 513 -12.07 -35.23 -13.92
CA LEU A 513 -12.26 -34.20 -12.90
C LEU A 513 -12.44 -32.86 -13.61
N GLY A 514 -13.25 -31.97 -13.05
CA GLY A 514 -13.43 -30.61 -13.54
C GLY A 514 -13.70 -29.65 -12.39
N LEU A 515 -13.22 -28.41 -12.51
CA LEU A 515 -13.48 -27.38 -11.52
C LEU A 515 -14.64 -26.50 -11.99
N LEU A 516 -15.60 -26.30 -11.10
CA LEU A 516 -16.72 -25.40 -11.31
C LEU A 516 -16.73 -24.32 -10.20
N PRO A 517 -17.04 -23.06 -10.52
CA PRO A 517 -17.22 -22.05 -9.50
C PRO A 517 -18.43 -22.38 -8.63
N ILE A 518 -18.39 -22.02 -7.33
CA ILE A 518 -19.50 -22.27 -6.39
C ILE A 518 -20.81 -21.58 -6.79
N THR A 519 -20.75 -20.56 -7.64
CA THR A 519 -21.96 -19.91 -8.20
C THR A 519 -22.79 -20.86 -9.08
N GLN A 520 -22.21 -21.96 -9.58
CA GLN A 520 -22.92 -23.00 -10.32
C GLN A 520 -23.63 -24.03 -9.42
N VAL A 521 -23.62 -23.84 -8.10
CA VAL A 521 -24.44 -24.61 -7.18
C VAL A 521 -25.93 -24.31 -7.44
N PRO A 522 -26.74 -25.33 -7.78
CA PRO A 522 -28.16 -25.12 -8.06
C PRO A 522 -28.92 -24.82 -6.77
N PRO A 523 -29.91 -23.90 -6.79
CA PRO A 523 -30.72 -23.60 -5.62
C PRO A 523 -31.72 -24.72 -5.33
N LEU A 524 -31.90 -25.09 -4.06
CA LEU A 524 -32.90 -26.07 -3.63
C LEU A 524 -34.27 -25.39 -3.51
N THR A 525 -35.00 -25.35 -4.62
CA THR A 525 -36.31 -24.68 -4.72
C THR A 525 -37.51 -25.62 -4.50
N GLY A 526 -37.26 -26.89 -4.16
CA GLY A 526 -38.28 -27.91 -3.94
C GLY A 526 -37.69 -29.27 -3.53
N ALA A 527 -38.48 -30.33 -3.57
CA ALA A 527 -37.98 -31.68 -3.30
C ALA A 527 -36.94 -32.10 -4.34
N ALA A 528 -35.77 -32.58 -3.89
CA ALA A 528 -34.68 -33.03 -4.74
C ALA A 528 -34.37 -34.51 -4.47
N GLU A 529 -34.28 -35.30 -5.55
CA GLU A 529 -33.89 -36.71 -5.52
C GLU A 529 -32.68 -36.92 -6.44
N GLY A 530 -31.71 -37.74 -6.02
CA GLY A 530 -30.48 -37.96 -6.79
C GLY A 530 -29.66 -39.15 -6.29
N ARG A 531 -28.61 -39.51 -7.04
CA ARG A 531 -27.62 -40.54 -6.68
C ARG A 531 -26.21 -39.94 -6.72
N GLY A 532 -25.42 -40.18 -5.67
CA GLY A 532 -24.07 -39.66 -5.52
C GLY A 532 -24.01 -38.37 -4.70
N SER A 533 -22.83 -37.76 -4.59
CA SER A 533 -22.68 -36.48 -3.91
C SER A 533 -23.19 -35.32 -4.75
N ALA A 534 -23.89 -34.41 -4.09
CA ALA A 534 -24.38 -33.17 -4.65
C ALA A 534 -24.11 -32.03 -3.66
N VAL A 535 -23.86 -30.84 -4.20
CA VAL A 535 -23.82 -29.58 -3.45
C VAL A 535 -24.96 -28.73 -3.98
N LEU A 536 -25.80 -28.20 -3.07
CA LEU A 536 -27.00 -27.41 -3.36
C LEU A 536 -26.96 -26.12 -2.51
N ARG A 537 -27.60 -25.04 -2.96
CA ARG A 537 -27.66 -23.74 -2.26
C ARG A 537 -29.06 -23.39 -1.80
#